data_AF-I3Z564-F1
#
_entry.id   AF-I3Z564-F1
#
_cell.length_a   1.000
_cell.length_b   1.000
_cell.length_c   1.000
_cell.angle_alpha   90.00
_cell.angle_beta   90.00
_cell.angle_gamma   90.00
#
_symmetry.space_group_name_H-M   'P 1'
#
loop_
_entity.id
_entity.type
_entity.pdbx_description
1 polymer ?
#
loop_
_entity_poly.entity_id
_entity_poly.type
_entity_poly.pdbx_seq_one_letter_code
_entity_poly.pdbx_strand_id
1 'polypeptide(L)'
;MKKYLKYTKNFYFVFTALFVLWMIFIDSNDIVSQFKLSSKVRELENQKEYLLERKEKIKQDREELMSNYELLEKFARERYLMKKKTEDLYVIIPE
;
A
#
# COMPACT_ATOMS: atom_id res chain seq x y z
N MET A 1 -4.68 47.94 -24.72
CA MET A 1 -5.12 47.62 -23.34
C MET A 1 -6.58 47.95 -23.01
N LYS A 2 -7.27 48.92 -23.64
CA LYS A 2 -8.69 49.25 -23.31
C LYS A 2 -9.76 48.24 -23.79
N LYS A 3 -9.43 47.31 -24.70
CA LYS A 3 -10.40 46.38 -25.31
C LYS A 3 -10.72 45.17 -24.41
N TYR A 4 -9.73 44.67 -23.67
CA TYR A 4 -9.90 43.55 -22.71
C TYR A 4 -10.70 43.97 -21.46
N LEU A 5 -10.62 45.25 -21.07
CA LEU A 5 -11.40 45.82 -19.98
C LEU A 5 -12.93 45.84 -20.24
N LYS A 6 -13.37 45.67 -21.50
CA LYS A 6 -14.80 45.68 -21.84
C LYS A 6 -15.45 44.32 -21.55
N TYR A 7 -14.69 43.22 -21.67
CA TYR A 7 -15.16 41.87 -21.37
C TYR A 7 -15.19 41.58 -19.86
N THR A 8 -14.26 42.15 -19.09
CA THR A 8 -14.22 42.01 -17.63
C THR A 8 -15.29 42.81 -16.87
N LYS A 9 -16.06 43.66 -17.57
CA LYS A 9 -17.24 44.35 -17.00
C LYS A 9 -18.55 43.62 -17.20
N ASN A 10 -18.57 42.55 -18.00
CA ASN A 10 -19.77 41.73 -18.18
C ASN A 10 -19.90 40.77 -16.99
N PHE A 11 -20.97 40.94 -16.20
CA PHE A 11 -21.27 40.11 -15.02
C PHE A 11 -21.22 38.61 -15.35
N TYR A 12 -21.79 38.21 -16.49
CA TYR A 12 -21.79 36.81 -16.93
C TYR A 12 -20.38 36.29 -17.23
N PHE A 13 -19.49 37.12 -17.77
CA PHE A 13 -18.12 36.69 -18.06
C PHE A 13 -17.32 36.48 -16.77
N VAL A 14 -17.45 37.40 -15.80
CA VAL A 14 -16.78 37.28 -14.50
C VAL A 14 -17.34 36.09 -13.72
N PHE A 15 -18.65 35.90 -13.71
CA PHE A 15 -19.28 34.76 -13.06
C PHE A 15 -18.86 33.43 -13.68
N THR A 16 -18.87 33.32 -15.01
CA THR A 16 -18.41 32.10 -15.70
C THR A 16 -16.92 31.85 -15.48
N ALA A 17 -16.07 32.87 -15.51
CA ALA A 17 -14.65 32.71 -15.24
C ALA A 17 -14.40 32.25 -13.79
N LEU A 18 -15.11 32.83 -12.81
CA LEU A 18 -15.06 32.38 -11.43
C LEU A 18 -15.61 30.96 -11.26
N PHE A 19 -16.67 30.60 -11.97
CA PHE A 19 -17.25 29.26 -11.94
C PHE A 19 -16.30 28.21 -12.54
N VAL A 20 -15.66 28.50 -13.67
CA VAL A 20 -14.65 27.63 -14.27
C VAL A 20 -13.43 27.49 -13.35
N LEU A 21 -12.96 28.61 -12.78
CA LEU A 21 -11.86 28.57 -11.81
C LEU A 21 -12.26 27.79 -10.55
N TRP A 22 -13.50 27.92 -10.10
CA TRP A 22 -14.04 27.15 -8.99
C TRP A 22 -14.07 25.65 -9.28
N MET A 23 -14.53 25.25 -10.47
CA MET A 23 -14.53 23.86 -10.92
C MET A 23 -13.12 23.27 -11.10
N ILE A 24 -12.11 24.09 -11.40
CA ILE A 24 -10.74 23.60 -11.57
C ILE A 24 -10.02 23.44 -10.21
N PHE A 25 -10.27 24.32 -9.25
CA PHE A 25 -9.49 24.40 -8.01
C PHE A 25 -10.17 23.87 -6.74
N ILE A 26 -11.51 23.88 -6.65
CA ILE A 26 -12.23 23.51 -5.42
C ILE A 26 -13.10 22.27 -5.63
N ASP A 27 -13.48 21.95 -6.86
CA ASP A 27 -14.24 20.72 -7.12
C ASP A 27 -13.40 19.48 -6.80
N SER A 28 -14.07 18.39 -6.40
CA SER A 28 -13.42 17.13 -5.95
C SER A 28 -12.65 16.40 -7.05
N ASN A 29 -12.81 16.83 -8.31
CA ASN A 29 -12.07 16.32 -9.47
C ASN A 29 -10.85 17.19 -9.81
N ASP A 30 -10.38 18.01 -8.86
CA ASP A 30 -9.21 18.82 -9.05
C ASP A 30 -7.98 17.96 -9.41
N ILE A 31 -7.04 18.61 -10.10
CA ILE A 31 -5.84 17.98 -10.65
C ILE A 31 -5.02 17.30 -9.53
N VAL A 32 -4.97 17.87 -8.33
CA VAL A 32 -4.20 17.32 -7.21
C VAL A 32 -4.83 16.02 -6.72
N SER A 33 -6.16 15.97 -6.62
CA SER A 33 -6.89 14.76 -6.26
C SER A 33 -6.64 13.62 -7.26
N GLN A 34 -6.62 13.92 -8.56
CA GLN A 34 -6.30 12.90 -9.58
C GLN A 34 -4.86 12.40 -9.50
N PHE A 35 -3.88 13.28 -9.25
CA PHE A 35 -2.49 12.86 -9.05
C PHE A 35 -2.32 11.98 -7.81
N LYS A 36 -3.00 12.32 -6.70
CA LYS A 36 -3.00 11.50 -5.48
C LYS A 36 -3.63 10.14 -5.73
N LEU A 37 -4.76 10.10 -6.44
CA LEU A 37 -5.46 8.85 -6.75
C LEU A 37 -4.61 7.95 -7.65
N SER A 38 -4.00 8.50 -8.71
CA SER A 38 -3.08 7.75 -9.57
C SER A 38 -1.87 7.21 -8.81
N SER A 39 -1.30 8.02 -7.91
CA SER A 39 -0.20 7.56 -7.04
C SER A 39 -0.65 6.43 -6.10
N LYS A 40 -1.89 6.52 -5.57
CA LYS A 40 -2.46 5.49 -4.72
C LYS A 40 -2.71 4.19 -5.47
N VAL A 41 -3.19 4.26 -6.71
CA VAL A 41 -3.34 3.09 -7.58
C VAL A 41 -2.00 2.38 -7.76
N ARG A 42 -0.94 3.10 -8.12
CA ARG A 42 0.40 2.54 -8.27
C ARG A 42 0.93 1.93 -6.97
N GLU A 43 0.69 2.58 -5.83
CA GLU A 43 1.07 2.03 -4.52
C GLU A 43 0.35 0.70 -4.24
N LEU A 44 -0.95 0.62 -4.52
CA LEU A 44 -1.74 -0.60 -4.33
C LEU A 44 -1.33 -1.73 -5.28
N GLU A 45 -0.98 -1.40 -6.52
CA GLU A 45 -0.45 -2.37 -7.49
C GLU A 45 0.89 -2.95 -7.03
N ASN A 46 1.81 -2.10 -6.57
CA ASN A 46 3.09 -2.55 -6.02
C ASN A 46 2.90 -3.43 -4.77
N GLN A 47 1.98 -3.06 -3.87
CA GLN A 47 1.64 -3.87 -2.70
C GLN A 47 1.07 -5.24 -3.11
N LYS A 48 0.19 -5.26 -4.12
CA LYS A 48 -0.38 -6.49 -4.65
C LYS A 48 0.72 -7.40 -5.21
N GLU A 49 1.62 -6.87 -6.03
CA GLU A 49 2.72 -7.64 -6.62
C GLU A 49 3.65 -8.21 -5.54
N TYR A 50 4.05 -7.37 -4.58
CA TYR A 50 4.85 -7.80 -3.44
C TYR A 50 4.20 -8.94 -2.65
N LEU A 51 2.90 -8.85 -2.36
CA LEU A 51 2.17 -9.88 -1.63
C LEU A 51 2.03 -11.18 -2.43
N LEU A 52 1.89 -11.09 -3.75
CA LEU A 52 1.83 -12.27 -4.62
C LEU A 52 3.18 -13.01 -4.66
N GLU A 53 4.29 -12.28 -4.81
CA GLU A 53 5.63 -12.85 -4.75
C GLU A 53 5.89 -13.51 -3.39
N ARG A 54 5.58 -12.80 -2.30
CA ARG A 54 5.76 -13.31 -0.94
C ARG A 54 4.89 -14.53 -0.65
N LYS A 55 3.67 -14.59 -1.20
CA LYS A 55 2.79 -15.75 -1.10
C LYS A 55 3.42 -16.97 -1.78
N GLU A 56 3.98 -16.81 -2.97
CA GLU A 56 4.62 -17.92 -3.69
C GLU A 56 5.84 -18.42 -2.93
N LYS A 57 6.69 -17.51 -2.43
CA LYS A 57 7.83 -17.88 -1.59
C LYS A 57 7.41 -18.65 -0.33
N ILE A 58 6.42 -18.15 0.41
CA ILE A 58 5.90 -18.83 1.61
C ILE A 58 5.35 -20.22 1.27
N LYS A 59 4.72 -20.36 0.10
CA LYS A 59 4.21 -21.65 -0.36
C LYS A 59 5.34 -22.64 -0.62
N GLN A 60 6.41 -22.21 -1.29
CA GLN A 60 7.62 -23.00 -1.52
C GLN A 60 8.30 -23.38 -0.20
N ASP A 61 8.53 -22.41 0.69
CA ASP A 61 9.10 -22.64 2.02
C ASP A 61 8.27 -23.66 2.83
N ARG A 62 6.94 -23.59 2.72
CA ARG A 62 6.02 -24.53 3.37
C ARG A 62 6.12 -25.92 2.76
N GLU A 63 6.18 -26.04 1.43
CA GLU A 63 6.32 -27.34 0.77
C GLU A 63 7.64 -28.01 1.16
N GLU A 64 8.75 -27.26 1.17
CA GLU A 64 10.04 -27.74 1.63
C GLU A 64 10.01 -28.19 3.10
N LEU A 65 9.46 -27.34 3.98
CA LEU A 65 9.34 -27.65 5.41
C LEU A 65 8.48 -28.89 5.68
N MET A 66 7.38 -29.06 4.96
CA MET A 66 6.47 -30.20 5.15
C MET A 66 6.97 -31.48 4.48
N SER A 67 7.88 -31.38 3.51
CA SER A 67 8.46 -32.53 2.82
C SER A 67 9.52 -33.26 3.66
N ASN A 68 10.14 -32.59 4.64
CA ASN A 68 11.19 -33.15 5.48
C ASN A 68 10.87 -33.00 6.97
N TYR A 69 10.62 -34.13 7.63
CA TYR A 69 10.30 -34.19 9.05
C TYR A 69 11.39 -33.60 9.95
N GLU A 70 12.67 -33.76 9.59
CA GLU A 70 13.80 -33.24 10.37
C GLU A 70 13.84 -31.69 10.32
N LEU A 71 13.61 -31.11 9.13
CA LEU A 71 13.47 -29.66 8.94
C LEU A 71 12.27 -29.11 9.72
N LEU A 72 11.14 -29.82 9.69
CA LEU A 72 9.94 -29.46 10.45
C LEU A 72 10.18 -29.48 11.97
N GLU A 73 10.81 -30.54 12.49
CA GLU A 73 11.14 -30.67 13.91
C GLU A 73 12.11 -29.57 14.34
N LYS A 74 13.16 -29.30 13.55
CA LYS A 74 14.11 -28.22 13.81
C LYS A 74 13.42 -26.86 13.85
N PHE A 75 12.58 -26.55 12.88
CA PHE A 75 11.83 -25.29 12.83
C PHE A 75 10.89 -25.13 14.04
N ALA A 76 10.16 -26.19 14.40
CA ALA A 76 9.28 -26.18 15.57
C ALA A 76 10.05 -25.95 16.88
N ARG A 77 11.24 -26.56 17.02
CA ARG A 77 12.12 -26.39 18.19
C ARG A 77 12.75 -24.99 18.24
N GLU A 78 13.27 -24.47 17.13
CA GLU A 78 13.97 -23.17 17.11
C GLU A 78 13.02 -21.97 17.15
N ARG A 79 11.88 -22.04 16.43
CA ARG A 79 10.96 -20.89 16.31
C ARG A 79 9.89 -20.87 17.38
N TYR A 80 9.39 -22.04 17.77
CA TYR A 80 8.24 -22.16 18.68
C TYR A 80 8.61 -22.84 19.99
N LEU A 81 9.89 -23.21 20.18
CA LEU A 81 10.37 -23.85 21.41
C LEU A 81 9.56 -25.13 21.75
N MET A 82 9.10 -25.85 20.72
CA MET A 82 8.33 -27.07 20.92
C MET A 82 9.21 -28.19 21.47
N LYS A 83 8.68 -28.98 22.41
CA LYS A 83 9.34 -30.16 23.02
C LYS A 83 8.43 -31.38 22.96
N LYS A 84 9.02 -32.58 22.95
CA LYS A 84 8.24 -33.82 23.15
C LYS A 84 7.81 -33.91 24.61
N LYS A 85 6.74 -34.67 24.89
CA LYS A 85 6.24 -34.86 26.27
C LYS A 85 7.28 -35.50 27.20
N THR A 86 8.25 -36.22 26.64
CA THR A 86 9.33 -36.94 27.34
C THR A 86 10.60 -36.10 27.53
N GLU A 87 10.62 -34.86 27.04
CA GLU A 87 11.80 -33.98 27.05
C GLU A 87 11.53 -32.75 27.92
N ASP A 88 12.59 -32.18 28.50
CA ASP A 88 12.56 -30.89 29.18
C ASP A 88 13.30 -29.83 28.39
N LEU A 89 12.70 -28.64 28.30
CA LEU A 89 13.23 -27.49 27.56
C LEU A 89 13.78 -26.47 28.54
N TYR A 90 15.04 -26.09 28.36
CA TYR A 90 15.71 -25.04 29.12
C TYR A 90 16.02 -23.86 28.19
N VAL A 91 15.63 -22.64 28.57
CA VAL A 91 15.97 -21.41 27.84
C VAL A 91 16.94 -20.61 28.71
N ILE A 92 18.17 -20.41 28.22
CA ILE A 92 19.20 -19.68 28.95
C ILE A 92 19.14 -18.22 28.53
N ILE A 93 18.85 -17.33 29.48
CA ILE A 93 18.86 -15.88 29.28
C ILE A 93 20.14 -15.36 29.96
N PRO A 94 21.08 -14.74 29.23
CA PRO A 94 22.22 -14.08 29.87
C PRO A 94 21.72 -12.88 30.69
N GLU A 95 22.18 -12.77 31.93
CA GLU A 95 21.96 -11.60 32.80
C GLU A 95 22.73 -10.37 32.30
#